data_AF-A0A7X7MS64-F1
#
_entry.id   AF-A0A7X7MS64-F1
#
_cell.length_a   1.000
_cell.length_b   1.000
_cell.length_c   1.000
_cell.angle_alpha   90.00
_cell.angle_beta   90.00
_cell.angle_gamma   90.00
#
_symmetry.space_group_name_H-M   'P 1'
#
loop_
_entity.id
_entity.type
_entity.pdbx_description
1 polymer ?
#
loop_
_entity_poly.entity_id
_entity_poly.type
_entity_poly.pdbx_seq_one_letter_code
_entity_poly.pdbx_strand_id
1 'polypeptide(L)'
;AKWLWEIWNEASGEFDGTPGQFADLSEQVYLAKERIEKAYGARILMGLTSGGGPISDGWIVQRLKAIGKEHLVDHLSYHNYAGAGDSIEIISRYIEDQRAFLGTLSDRKDYQVGQTEWNCTAMFSTRTDMPWNATMAVKMARIYTDSKLDYSAFFHLVDHAEKKMKPGLFETGDFGLFTRPNEWPAPITHQPIPKPVYNAFVFLNELKGGRRLPLVSSNDPVDGLAVVMPDGSVRIVLTSYDEDIARQPYATDVSVEVKGLPKNAAYVCARLWAADGQYGNSHGEWVRLGKTPISDREANGRIMAASKYGVLEPPEVSRADGKATFKLSLPGPGIRLVELKPE
;
A
#
# COMPACT_ATOMS: atom_id res chain seq x y z
N ALA A 1 7.38 -6.86 20.08
CA ALA A 1 7.28 -6.85 18.60
C ALA A 1 8.00 -8.09 18.07
N LYS A 2 7.55 -8.67 16.95
CA LYS A 2 8.29 -9.72 16.22
C LYS A 2 9.04 -9.02 15.08
N TRP A 3 10.32 -9.32 14.88
CA TRP A 3 11.11 -8.76 13.78
C TRP A 3 11.26 -9.82 12.70
N LEU A 4 10.99 -9.42 11.45
CA LEU A 4 11.29 -10.19 10.25
C LEU A 4 12.71 -9.82 9.79
N TRP A 5 13.45 -10.81 9.29
CA TRP A 5 14.82 -10.65 8.83
C TRP A 5 14.92 -11.19 7.41
N GLU A 6 15.44 -10.38 6.50
CA GLU A 6 15.63 -10.77 5.11
C GLU A 6 17.11 -10.81 4.76
N ILE A 7 17.42 -11.62 3.75
CA ILE A 7 18.80 -11.79 3.27
C ILE A 7 18.97 -10.94 2.01
N TRP A 8 19.60 -9.78 2.17
CA TRP A 8 19.91 -8.88 1.06
C TRP A 8 18.65 -8.30 0.36
N ASN A 9 18.87 -7.56 -0.72
CA ASN A 9 17.88 -6.88 -1.53
C ASN A 9 18.08 -7.21 -3.02
N GLU A 10 17.02 -7.61 -3.74
CA GLU A 10 16.99 -7.81 -5.19
C GLU A 10 18.25 -8.51 -5.78
N ALA A 11 18.68 -9.60 -5.12
CA ALA A 11 19.98 -10.21 -5.38
C ALA A 11 20.21 -10.65 -6.84
N SER A 12 19.14 -10.92 -7.61
CA SER A 12 19.27 -11.25 -9.04
C SER A 12 19.83 -10.10 -9.88
N GLY A 13 19.66 -8.85 -9.44
CA GLY A 13 20.11 -7.65 -10.15
C GLY A 13 21.22 -6.87 -9.44
N GLU A 14 21.29 -6.93 -8.11
CA GLU A 14 22.15 -6.04 -7.32
C GLU A 14 23.37 -6.71 -6.67
N PHE A 15 23.41 -8.04 -6.63
CA PHE A 15 24.53 -8.75 -6.01
C PHE A 15 25.69 -8.91 -7.00
N ASP A 16 26.88 -8.42 -6.63
CA ASP A 16 28.11 -8.63 -7.39
C ASP A 16 28.71 -10.02 -7.08
N GLY A 17 28.27 -11.00 -7.85
CA GLY A 17 28.75 -12.38 -7.76
C GLY A 17 27.86 -13.38 -8.49
N THR A 18 28.16 -14.66 -8.35
CA THR A 18 27.35 -15.74 -8.91
C THR A 18 26.20 -16.12 -7.96
N PRO A 19 25.09 -16.68 -8.49
CA PRO A 19 24.02 -17.19 -7.64
C PRO A 19 24.48 -18.25 -6.61
N GLY A 20 25.49 -19.05 -6.96
CA GLY A 20 26.11 -20.01 -6.04
C GLY A 20 26.83 -19.34 -4.87
N GLN A 21 27.61 -18.28 -5.13
CA GLN A 21 28.26 -17.50 -4.07
C GLN A 21 27.24 -16.79 -3.17
N PHE A 22 26.13 -16.31 -3.74
CA PHE A 22 25.04 -15.75 -2.95
C PHE A 22 24.34 -16.80 -2.07
N ALA A 23 24.16 -18.02 -2.57
CA ALA A 23 23.67 -19.14 -1.77
C ALA A 23 24.64 -19.55 -0.66
N ASP A 24 25.96 -19.55 -0.92
CA ASP A 24 26.99 -19.78 0.10
C ASP A 24 26.92 -18.74 1.23
N LEU A 25 26.79 -17.45 0.87
CA LEU A 25 26.60 -16.37 1.84
C LEU A 25 25.33 -16.59 2.66
N SER A 26 24.21 -16.87 1.99
CA SER A 26 22.90 -17.06 2.60
C SER A 26 22.90 -18.24 3.59
N GLU A 27 23.55 -19.34 3.23
CA GLU A 27 23.76 -20.49 4.13
C GLU A 27 24.41 -20.06 5.45
N GLN A 28 25.48 -19.25 5.38
CA GLN A 28 26.16 -18.77 6.58
C GLN A 28 25.25 -17.89 7.47
N VAL A 29 24.35 -17.11 6.88
CA VAL A 29 23.35 -16.32 7.62
C VAL A 29 22.37 -17.23 8.36
N TYR A 30 21.87 -18.30 7.71
CA TYR A 30 20.98 -19.27 8.36
C TYR A 30 21.68 -20.07 9.47
N LEU A 31 22.93 -20.49 9.26
CA LEU A 31 23.72 -21.16 10.29
C LEU A 31 24.03 -20.21 11.47
N ALA A 32 24.20 -18.91 11.21
CA ALA A 32 24.34 -17.90 12.25
C ALA A 32 23.05 -17.75 13.07
N LYS A 33 21.89 -17.70 12.41
CA LYS A 33 20.58 -17.73 13.08
C LYS A 33 20.49 -18.89 14.05
N GLU A 34 20.74 -20.13 13.59
CA GLU A 34 20.62 -21.32 14.45
C GLU A 34 21.53 -21.24 15.68
N ARG A 35 22.79 -20.77 15.51
CA ARG A 35 23.72 -20.56 16.62
C ARG A 35 23.18 -19.54 17.64
N ILE A 36 22.62 -18.42 17.16
CA ILE A 36 22.06 -17.36 18.02
C ILE A 36 20.82 -17.85 18.75
N GLU A 37 19.88 -18.49 18.06
CA GLU A 37 18.67 -19.04 18.68
C GLU A 37 19.01 -20.06 19.76
N LYS A 38 19.98 -20.94 19.51
CA LYS A 38 20.47 -21.91 20.50
C LYS A 38 21.16 -21.26 21.69
N ALA A 39 22.01 -20.25 21.46
CA ALA A 39 22.79 -19.61 22.52
C ALA A 39 21.95 -18.72 23.42
N TYR A 40 20.93 -18.05 22.88
CA TYR A 40 20.17 -17.00 23.58
C TYR A 40 18.69 -17.33 23.80
N GLY A 41 18.19 -18.46 23.31
CA GLY A 41 16.76 -18.79 23.36
C GLY A 41 15.88 -17.80 22.59
N ALA A 42 16.46 -17.13 21.59
CA ALA A 42 15.75 -16.19 20.73
C ALA A 42 14.96 -16.92 19.64
N ARG A 43 13.98 -16.24 19.03
CA ARG A 43 13.34 -16.65 17.78
C ARG A 43 13.50 -15.55 16.74
N ILE A 44 14.23 -15.84 15.69
CA ILE A 44 14.51 -14.95 14.56
C ILE A 44 13.62 -15.44 13.41
N LEU A 45 12.66 -14.63 12.98
CA LEU A 45 11.85 -14.95 11.81
C LEU A 45 12.67 -14.59 10.57
N MET A 46 13.31 -15.58 9.96
CA MET A 46 14.24 -15.37 8.85
C MET A 46 13.57 -15.75 7.54
N GLY A 47 13.54 -14.82 6.61
CA GLY A 47 13.03 -15.02 5.26
C GLY A 47 14.15 -15.21 4.25
N LEU A 48 13.72 -15.33 3.00
CA LEU A 48 14.60 -15.31 1.85
C LEU A 48 15.01 -13.86 1.51
N THR A 49 15.34 -13.59 0.25
CA THR A 49 15.76 -12.26 -0.18
C THR A 49 14.59 -11.28 -0.27
N SER A 50 14.82 -10.02 0.14
CA SER A 50 13.84 -8.93 -0.12
C SER A 50 13.78 -8.69 -1.62
N GLY A 51 12.59 -8.74 -2.21
CA GLY A 51 12.48 -8.70 -3.68
C GLY A 51 13.00 -9.97 -4.34
N GLY A 52 13.03 -11.08 -3.59
CA GLY A 52 13.44 -12.38 -4.08
C GLY A 52 12.54 -12.92 -5.19
N GLY A 53 12.96 -14.02 -5.79
CA GLY A 53 12.29 -14.64 -6.92
C GLY A 53 12.69 -16.12 -7.02
N PRO A 54 11.98 -16.94 -7.80
CA PRO A 54 12.33 -18.35 -7.94
C PRO A 54 13.76 -18.56 -8.47
N ILE A 55 14.30 -17.56 -9.19
CA ILE A 55 15.66 -17.57 -9.70
C ILE A 55 16.69 -17.42 -8.57
N SER A 56 16.67 -16.31 -7.81
CA SER A 56 17.65 -16.06 -6.75
C SER A 56 17.43 -16.96 -5.54
N ASP A 57 16.19 -17.05 -5.07
CA ASP A 57 15.84 -17.81 -3.87
C ASP A 57 15.91 -19.32 -4.11
N GLY A 58 15.70 -19.77 -5.36
CA GLY A 58 15.82 -21.18 -5.72
C GLY A 58 17.18 -21.77 -5.36
N TRP A 59 18.26 -21.01 -5.51
CA TRP A 59 19.61 -21.44 -5.14
C TRP A 59 19.79 -21.55 -3.63
N ILE A 60 19.27 -20.58 -2.87
CA ILE A 60 19.28 -20.61 -1.40
C ILE A 60 18.52 -21.85 -0.91
N VAL A 61 17.32 -22.07 -1.44
CA VAL A 61 16.45 -23.19 -1.07
C VAL A 61 17.12 -24.53 -1.37
N GLN A 62 17.68 -24.70 -2.57
CA GLN A 62 18.40 -25.92 -2.93
C GLN A 62 19.59 -26.15 -1.99
N ARG A 63 20.31 -25.09 -1.63
CA ARG A 63 21.44 -25.21 -0.70
C ARG A 63 21.00 -25.64 0.69
N LEU A 64 19.98 -24.99 1.25
CA LEU A 64 19.47 -25.33 2.58
C LEU A 64 18.94 -26.76 2.64
N LYS A 65 18.24 -27.22 1.59
CA LYS A 65 17.79 -28.60 1.48
C LYS A 65 18.95 -29.60 1.45
N ALA A 66 20.02 -29.29 0.74
CA ALA A 66 21.20 -30.15 0.66
C ALA A 66 21.85 -30.39 2.04
N ILE A 67 21.66 -29.48 2.99
CA ILE A 67 22.17 -29.59 4.36
C ILE A 67 21.07 -29.85 5.42
N GLY A 68 19.82 -30.09 5.00
CA GLY A 68 18.68 -30.34 5.89
C GLY A 68 18.28 -29.16 6.79
N LYS A 69 18.43 -27.92 6.29
CA LYS A 69 18.19 -26.67 7.04
C LYS A 69 17.06 -25.81 6.46
N GLU A 70 16.26 -26.33 5.54
CA GLU A 70 15.13 -25.62 4.93
C GLU A 70 14.04 -25.21 5.93
N HIS A 71 13.96 -25.90 7.07
CA HIS A 71 13.05 -25.56 8.17
C HIS A 71 13.37 -24.21 8.84
N LEU A 72 14.57 -23.66 8.62
CA LEU A 72 14.99 -22.37 9.17
C LEU A 72 14.37 -21.16 8.44
N VAL A 73 13.72 -21.38 7.29
CA VAL A 73 12.96 -20.33 6.56
C VAL A 73 11.59 -20.15 7.23
N ASP A 74 11.22 -18.90 7.51
CA ASP A 74 9.95 -18.51 8.14
C ASP A 74 9.03 -17.74 7.18
N HIS A 75 9.60 -16.99 6.23
CA HIS A 75 8.81 -16.14 5.34
C HIS A 75 9.46 -15.90 3.96
N LEU A 76 8.68 -15.35 3.05
CA LEU A 76 9.08 -14.92 1.72
C LEU A 76 8.53 -13.51 1.47
N SER A 77 9.34 -12.64 0.87
CA SER A 77 8.90 -11.30 0.46
C SER A 77 9.37 -10.97 -0.94
N TYR A 78 8.48 -10.37 -1.73
CA TYR A 78 8.79 -9.88 -3.08
C TYR A 78 8.68 -8.35 -3.10
N HIS A 79 9.13 -7.77 -4.22
CA HIS A 79 8.92 -6.38 -4.57
C HIS A 79 7.94 -6.36 -5.74
N ASN A 80 6.85 -5.63 -5.57
CA ASN A 80 5.75 -5.63 -6.53
C ASN A 80 5.39 -4.20 -6.89
N TYR A 81 5.62 -3.84 -8.15
CA TYR A 81 5.28 -2.53 -8.69
C TYR A 81 4.29 -2.70 -9.84
N ALA A 82 3.12 -2.05 -9.75
CA ALA A 82 2.07 -2.23 -10.76
C ALA A 82 1.12 -1.04 -10.85
N GLY A 83 0.36 -0.97 -11.94
CA GLY A 83 -0.59 0.09 -12.26
C GLY A 83 -0.02 1.15 -13.20
N ALA A 84 1.28 1.48 -13.12
CA ALA A 84 1.90 2.45 -14.02
C ALA A 84 2.48 1.83 -15.30
N GLY A 85 3.05 0.63 -15.19
CA GLY A 85 3.66 -0.12 -16.29
C GLY A 85 2.90 -1.40 -16.63
N ASP A 86 2.55 -2.16 -15.58
CA ASP A 86 1.77 -3.40 -15.67
C ASP A 86 0.37 -3.23 -15.09
N SER A 87 -0.55 -4.13 -15.43
CA SER A 87 -1.88 -4.13 -14.80
C SER A 87 -1.77 -4.45 -13.31
N ILE A 88 -2.53 -3.74 -12.48
CA ILE A 88 -2.58 -3.98 -11.03
C ILE A 88 -3.12 -5.37 -10.67
N GLU A 89 -3.97 -5.96 -11.53
CA GLU A 89 -4.59 -7.26 -11.25
C GLU A 89 -3.58 -8.43 -11.29
N ILE A 90 -2.42 -8.24 -11.93
CA ILE A 90 -1.34 -9.24 -11.99
C ILE A 90 -0.79 -9.59 -10.59
N ILE A 91 -0.95 -8.68 -9.64
CA ILE A 91 -0.45 -8.84 -8.27
C ILE A 91 -1.06 -10.04 -7.56
N SER A 92 -2.35 -10.33 -7.81
CA SER A 92 -3.01 -11.51 -7.25
C SER A 92 -2.31 -12.81 -7.68
N ARG A 93 -1.98 -12.92 -8.97
CA ARG A 93 -1.22 -14.02 -9.55
C ARG A 93 0.18 -14.13 -8.94
N TYR A 94 0.88 -13.02 -8.77
CA TYR A 94 2.23 -13.05 -8.16
C TYR A 94 2.21 -13.59 -6.73
N ILE A 95 1.16 -13.29 -5.96
CA ILE A 95 1.01 -13.82 -4.60
C ILE A 95 0.72 -15.33 -4.64
N GLU A 96 -0.06 -15.81 -5.60
CA GLU A 96 -0.29 -17.25 -5.81
C GLU A 96 1.02 -17.97 -6.18
N ASP A 97 1.80 -17.40 -7.09
CA ASP A 97 3.09 -17.94 -7.52
C ASP A 97 4.11 -17.98 -6.37
N GLN A 98 4.14 -16.95 -5.52
CA GLN A 98 4.96 -16.92 -4.30
C GLN A 98 4.59 -18.05 -3.33
N ARG A 99 3.28 -18.28 -3.12
CA ARG A 99 2.80 -19.39 -2.28
C ARG A 99 3.13 -20.75 -2.89
N ALA A 100 3.03 -20.89 -4.20
CA ALA A 100 3.42 -22.11 -4.90
C ALA A 100 4.92 -22.38 -4.76
N PHE A 101 5.76 -21.34 -4.87
CA PHE A 101 7.21 -21.45 -4.65
C PHE A 101 7.52 -21.91 -3.22
N LEU A 102 6.85 -21.36 -2.21
CA LEU A 102 6.99 -21.81 -0.83
C LEU A 102 6.61 -23.28 -0.62
N GLY A 103 5.58 -23.75 -1.32
CA GLY A 103 5.21 -25.18 -1.33
C GLY A 103 6.32 -26.09 -1.85
N THR A 104 7.32 -25.56 -2.56
CA THR A 104 8.50 -26.34 -2.95
C THR A 104 9.48 -26.50 -1.79
N LEU A 105 9.51 -25.62 -0.78
CA LEU A 105 10.48 -25.70 0.33
C LEU A 105 10.14 -26.84 1.28
N SER A 106 8.90 -26.89 1.77
CA SER A 106 8.43 -27.93 2.68
C SER A 106 6.90 -28.05 2.66
N ASP A 107 6.38 -29.12 3.28
CA ASP A 107 4.93 -29.32 3.48
C ASP A 107 4.32 -28.37 4.53
N ARG A 108 5.12 -27.49 5.15
CA ARG A 108 4.61 -26.48 6.08
C ARG A 108 3.68 -25.51 5.35
N LYS A 109 2.59 -25.16 6.04
CA LYS A 109 1.56 -24.25 5.51
C LYS A 109 1.52 -22.89 6.20
N ASP A 110 2.38 -22.69 7.19
CA ASP A 110 2.38 -21.52 8.08
C ASP A 110 3.42 -20.45 7.69
N TYR A 111 3.97 -20.52 6.48
CA TYR A 111 4.87 -19.49 5.96
C TYR A 111 4.15 -18.15 5.80
N GLN A 112 4.81 -17.08 6.23
CA GLN A 112 4.34 -15.74 5.94
C GLN A 112 4.78 -15.33 4.54
N VAL A 113 3.87 -14.71 3.78
CA VAL A 113 4.15 -14.13 2.46
C VAL A 113 3.87 -12.65 2.52
N GLY A 114 4.84 -11.84 2.13
CA GLY A 114 4.66 -10.39 2.13
C GLY A 114 5.29 -9.67 0.95
N GLN A 115 5.14 -8.35 0.98
CA GLN A 115 5.73 -7.44 0.00
C GLN A 115 6.52 -6.38 0.76
N THR A 116 7.84 -6.38 0.64
CA THR A 116 8.68 -5.41 1.36
C THR A 116 8.89 -4.11 0.61
N GLU A 117 8.60 -4.11 -0.69
CA GLU A 117 8.44 -2.90 -1.47
C GLU A 117 7.27 -3.01 -2.42
N TRP A 118 6.43 -1.97 -2.45
CA TRP A 118 5.46 -1.79 -3.52
C TRP A 118 5.10 -0.32 -3.70
N ASN A 119 4.84 0.07 -4.94
CA ASN A 119 4.25 1.35 -5.35
C ASN A 119 3.67 1.20 -6.76
N CYS A 120 3.19 2.27 -7.37
CA CYS A 120 2.73 2.21 -8.76
C CYS A 120 3.84 1.89 -9.77
N THR A 121 5.09 2.19 -9.43
CA THR A 121 6.27 2.06 -10.28
C THR A 121 7.53 1.98 -9.43
N ALA A 122 8.54 1.23 -9.89
CA ALA A 122 9.90 1.24 -9.35
C ALA A 122 10.77 2.38 -9.92
N MET A 123 10.26 3.08 -10.94
CA MET A 123 10.92 4.16 -11.65
C MET A 123 10.37 5.52 -11.25
N PHE A 124 11.22 6.55 -11.21
CA PHE A 124 10.79 7.93 -10.97
C PHE A 124 9.68 8.33 -11.93
N SER A 125 8.58 8.84 -11.37
CA SER A 125 7.41 9.18 -12.14
C SER A 125 6.58 10.21 -11.38
N THR A 126 6.10 11.23 -12.07
CA THR A 126 5.13 12.18 -11.50
C THR A 126 3.83 11.51 -11.08
N ARG A 127 3.56 10.28 -11.56
CA ARG A 127 2.39 9.50 -11.13
C ARG A 127 2.38 9.25 -9.63
N THR A 128 3.54 9.08 -8.99
CA THR A 128 3.63 8.84 -7.54
C THR A 128 3.09 10.01 -6.71
N ASP A 129 3.12 11.22 -7.29
CA ASP A 129 2.68 12.47 -6.67
C ASP A 129 1.19 12.77 -6.90
N MET A 130 0.52 12.06 -7.81
CA MET A 130 -0.85 12.37 -8.23
C MET A 130 -1.91 11.72 -7.32
N PRO A 131 -3.14 12.27 -7.24
CA PRO A 131 -4.28 11.60 -6.61
C PRO A 131 -4.56 10.20 -7.19
N TRP A 132 -4.14 9.95 -8.43
CA TRP A 132 -4.18 8.63 -9.05
C TRP A 132 -3.41 7.56 -8.26
N ASN A 133 -2.24 7.88 -7.70
CA ASN A 133 -1.51 6.90 -6.87
C ASN A 133 -2.25 6.60 -5.56
N ALA A 134 -3.02 7.56 -5.06
CA ALA A 134 -3.86 7.37 -3.89
C ALA A 134 -4.99 6.36 -4.18
N THR A 135 -5.65 6.47 -5.33
CA THR A 135 -6.72 5.52 -5.72
C THR A 135 -6.14 4.13 -6.00
N MET A 136 -4.98 4.07 -6.65
CA MET A 136 -4.20 2.85 -6.84
C MET A 136 -3.92 2.15 -5.50
N ALA A 137 -3.44 2.89 -4.49
CA ALA A 137 -3.11 2.32 -3.19
C ALA A 137 -4.31 1.70 -2.47
N VAL A 138 -5.53 2.26 -2.62
CA VAL A 138 -6.76 1.65 -2.11
C VAL A 138 -7.06 0.32 -2.82
N LYS A 139 -6.97 0.31 -4.16
CA LYS A 139 -7.20 -0.92 -4.95
C LYS A 139 -6.15 -1.99 -4.63
N MET A 140 -4.89 -1.61 -4.48
CA MET A 140 -3.81 -2.51 -4.06
C MET A 140 -4.07 -3.12 -2.68
N ALA A 141 -4.50 -2.31 -1.70
CA ALA A 141 -4.86 -2.80 -0.37
C ALA A 141 -6.02 -3.82 -0.41
N ARG A 142 -7.00 -3.63 -1.31
CA ARG A 142 -8.06 -4.60 -1.60
C ARG A 142 -7.47 -5.91 -2.13
N ILE A 143 -6.66 -5.84 -3.19
CA ILE A 143 -6.02 -7.02 -3.81
C ILE A 143 -5.18 -7.79 -2.78
N TYR A 144 -4.34 -7.12 -1.99
CA TYR A 144 -3.53 -7.76 -0.97
C TYR A 144 -4.35 -8.43 0.12
N THR A 145 -5.41 -7.77 0.59
CA THR A 145 -6.26 -8.36 1.63
C THR A 145 -7.01 -9.58 1.09
N ASP A 146 -7.55 -9.49 -0.12
CA ASP A 146 -8.34 -10.56 -0.73
C ASP A 146 -7.45 -11.76 -1.12
N SER A 147 -6.20 -11.49 -1.53
CA SER A 147 -5.15 -12.49 -1.76
C SER A 147 -4.51 -13.02 -0.47
N LYS A 148 -4.98 -12.56 0.69
CA LYS A 148 -4.52 -12.95 2.03
C LYS A 148 -3.03 -12.75 2.25
N LEU A 149 -2.47 -11.65 1.75
CA LEU A 149 -1.07 -11.30 2.01
C LEU A 149 -0.86 -11.02 3.51
N ASP A 150 0.24 -11.52 4.09
CA ASP A 150 0.48 -11.44 5.53
C ASP A 150 0.99 -10.06 5.96
N TYR A 151 1.80 -9.42 5.12
CA TYR A 151 2.30 -8.06 5.34
C TYR A 151 2.65 -7.37 4.02
N SER A 152 2.56 -6.04 3.99
CA SER A 152 3.09 -5.25 2.89
C SER A 152 3.64 -3.92 3.38
N ALA A 153 4.67 -3.40 2.69
CA ALA A 153 5.32 -2.13 3.00
C ALA A 153 5.33 -1.25 1.74
N PHE A 154 4.62 -0.12 1.83
CA PHE A 154 4.59 0.87 0.76
C PHE A 154 5.96 1.54 0.67
N PHE A 155 6.54 1.51 -0.53
CA PHE A 155 7.82 2.12 -0.83
C PHE A 155 7.58 3.53 -1.40
N HIS A 156 7.72 4.62 -0.63
CA HIS A 156 8.31 4.72 0.72
C HIS A 156 7.64 5.76 1.61
N LEU A 157 8.10 5.88 2.86
CA LEU A 157 7.61 6.90 3.79
C LEU A 157 7.92 8.33 3.29
N VAL A 158 9.18 8.63 2.99
CA VAL A 158 9.61 9.96 2.53
C VAL A 158 10.38 9.79 1.23
N ASP A 159 10.21 10.72 0.28
CA ASP A 159 11.01 10.80 -0.93
C ASP A 159 12.50 10.63 -0.63
N HIS A 160 13.16 9.73 -1.36
CA HIS A 160 14.47 9.14 -1.03
C HIS A 160 15.39 10.08 -0.25
N ALA A 161 15.40 9.88 1.07
CA ALA A 161 16.04 10.79 2.01
C ALA A 161 17.56 10.86 1.84
N GLU A 162 18.17 9.83 1.26
CA GLU A 162 19.63 9.66 1.13
C GLU A 162 20.21 10.25 -0.18
N LYS A 163 19.35 10.75 -1.08
CA LYS A 163 19.82 11.31 -2.35
C LYS A 163 20.65 12.57 -2.15
N LYS A 164 21.78 12.68 -2.83
CA LYS A 164 22.61 13.91 -2.82
C LYS A 164 22.07 15.05 -3.69
N MET A 165 20.87 14.89 -4.27
CA MET A 165 20.21 15.92 -5.08
C MET A 165 19.43 16.90 -4.21
N LYS A 166 19.24 18.13 -4.74
CA LYS A 166 18.39 19.14 -4.12
C LYS A 166 16.94 18.64 -4.01
N PRO A 167 16.25 18.86 -2.87
CA PRO A 167 14.85 18.49 -2.73
C PRO A 167 14.00 19.39 -3.63
N GLY A 168 13.27 18.76 -4.55
CA GLY A 168 12.47 19.46 -5.54
C GLY A 168 10.96 19.37 -5.29
N LEU A 169 10.49 19.29 -4.03
CA LEU A 169 9.08 18.96 -3.73
C LEU A 169 8.60 17.74 -4.55
N PHE A 170 7.87 17.99 -5.65
CA PHE A 170 7.33 16.97 -6.56
C PHE A 170 8.07 16.89 -7.92
N GLU A 171 9.06 17.75 -8.21
CA GLU A 171 9.82 17.74 -9.48
C GLU A 171 10.53 16.41 -9.76
N THR A 172 10.84 15.66 -8.70
CA THR A 172 11.64 14.43 -8.79
C THR A 172 10.83 13.18 -9.08
N GLY A 173 9.49 13.22 -8.96
CA GLY A 173 8.65 12.03 -9.14
C GLY A 173 9.04 10.87 -8.23
N ASP A 174 9.45 11.19 -6.99
CA ASP A 174 9.97 10.22 -6.04
C ASP A 174 8.81 9.52 -5.29
N PHE A 175 9.09 8.41 -4.62
CA PHE A 175 8.07 7.41 -4.28
C PHE A 175 7.36 7.64 -2.94
N GLY A 176 7.73 8.68 -2.19
CA GLY A 176 7.34 8.89 -0.80
C GLY A 176 5.85 9.17 -0.57
N LEU A 177 5.34 8.78 0.59
CA LEU A 177 4.09 9.32 1.16
C LEU A 177 4.22 10.82 1.47
N PHE A 178 5.44 11.27 1.74
CA PHE A 178 5.79 12.66 2.00
C PHE A 178 6.90 13.14 1.08
N THR A 179 6.86 14.43 0.73
CA THR A 179 7.99 15.09 0.09
C THR A 179 9.21 15.14 1.00
N ARG A 180 10.39 15.28 0.40
CA ARG A 180 11.64 15.34 1.14
C ARG A 180 11.84 16.67 1.89
N PRO A 181 12.26 16.66 3.17
CA PRO A 181 12.42 17.88 3.96
C PRO A 181 13.67 18.73 3.63
N ASN A 182 14.70 18.14 3.02
CA ASN A 182 16.05 18.74 2.96
C ASN A 182 16.98 18.02 1.96
N GLU A 183 18.18 18.57 1.77
CA GLU A 183 19.32 17.87 1.15
C GLU A 183 19.97 16.93 2.18
N TRP A 184 20.55 15.81 1.74
CA TRP A 184 21.31 14.91 2.61
C TRP A 184 22.79 15.29 2.61
N PRO A 185 23.48 15.26 3.76
CA PRO A 185 23.03 14.90 5.11
C PRO A 185 22.62 16.12 5.96
N ALA A 186 22.06 17.17 5.35
CA ALA A 186 21.70 18.38 6.09
C ALA A 186 20.60 18.09 7.15
N PRO A 187 20.44 18.91 8.19
CA PRO A 187 19.27 18.83 9.08
C PRO A 187 17.98 19.15 8.32
N ILE A 188 16.82 18.78 8.90
CA ILE A 188 15.49 19.09 8.34
C ILE A 188 15.36 20.61 8.18
N THR A 189 15.21 21.09 6.94
CA THR A 189 15.11 22.53 6.64
C THR A 189 13.68 22.95 6.28
N HIS A 190 12.83 22.01 5.88
CA HIS A 190 11.43 22.23 5.53
C HIS A 190 10.55 21.11 6.10
N GLN A 191 9.28 21.40 6.32
CA GLN A 191 8.32 20.38 6.75
C GLN A 191 8.00 19.45 5.57
N PRO A 192 8.10 18.12 5.71
CA PRO A 192 7.63 17.17 4.71
C PRO A 192 6.15 17.38 4.40
N ILE A 193 5.80 17.52 3.12
CA ILE A 193 4.43 17.71 2.67
C ILE A 193 3.82 16.34 2.37
N PRO A 194 2.66 15.99 2.96
CA PRO A 194 1.95 14.77 2.59
C PRO A 194 1.54 14.81 1.12
N LYS A 195 1.85 13.75 0.38
CA LYS A 195 1.39 13.53 -0.99
C LYS A 195 -0.05 13.00 -0.98
N PRO A 196 -0.79 13.05 -2.10
CA PRO A 196 -2.16 12.55 -2.16
C PRO A 196 -2.31 11.10 -1.66
N VAL A 197 -1.34 10.23 -1.94
CA VAL A 197 -1.33 8.83 -1.49
C VAL A 197 -1.36 8.67 0.05
N TYR A 198 -0.86 9.65 0.81
CA TYR A 198 -0.97 9.64 2.27
C TYR A 198 -2.44 9.54 2.73
N ASN A 199 -3.35 10.27 2.07
CA ASN A 199 -4.77 10.25 2.44
C ASN A 199 -5.42 8.88 2.19
N ALA A 200 -4.93 8.09 1.23
CA ALA A 200 -5.37 6.70 1.06
C ALA A 200 -5.11 5.90 2.34
N PHE A 201 -3.89 6.00 2.91
CA PHE A 201 -3.55 5.29 4.15
C PHE A 201 -4.29 5.84 5.38
N VAL A 202 -4.56 7.15 5.44
CA VAL A 202 -5.43 7.73 6.48
C VAL A 202 -6.82 7.07 6.43
N PHE A 203 -7.41 6.96 5.23
CA PHE A 203 -8.75 6.40 5.07
C PHE A 203 -8.77 4.89 5.33
N LEU A 204 -7.77 4.15 4.84
CA LEU A 204 -7.63 2.72 5.08
C LEU A 204 -7.44 2.41 6.57
N ASN A 205 -6.73 3.26 7.31
CA ASN A 205 -6.53 3.08 8.75
C ASN A 205 -7.84 3.18 9.55
N GLU A 206 -8.86 3.87 9.05
CA GLU A 206 -10.18 3.90 9.67
C GLU A 206 -10.90 2.53 9.64
N LEU A 207 -10.45 1.59 8.80
CA LEU A 207 -11.00 0.23 8.74
C LEU A 207 -10.39 -0.72 9.79
N LYS A 208 -9.34 -0.28 10.49
CA LYS A 208 -8.57 -1.11 11.43
C LYS A 208 -9.46 -1.64 12.56
N GLY A 209 -9.37 -2.95 12.81
CA GLY A 209 -10.13 -3.63 13.87
C GLY A 209 -11.57 -3.99 13.47
N GLY A 210 -12.03 -3.57 12.28
CA GLY A 210 -13.30 -4.00 11.72
C GLY A 210 -13.24 -5.40 11.13
N ARG A 211 -14.36 -6.12 11.15
CA ARG A 211 -14.53 -7.37 10.43
C ARG A 211 -14.86 -7.08 8.97
N ARG A 212 -14.07 -7.63 8.05
CA ARG A 212 -14.23 -7.41 6.61
C ARG A 212 -15.62 -7.79 6.11
N LEU A 213 -16.18 -6.94 5.27
CA LEU A 213 -17.36 -7.20 4.45
C LEU A 213 -16.94 -7.49 3.01
N PRO A 214 -17.61 -8.43 2.33
CA PRO A 214 -17.53 -8.51 0.87
C PRO A 214 -18.03 -7.21 0.26
N LEU A 215 -17.29 -6.67 -0.70
CA LEU A 215 -17.68 -5.52 -1.51
C LEU A 215 -17.63 -5.96 -2.96
N VAL A 216 -18.70 -5.70 -3.70
CA VAL A 216 -18.82 -6.04 -5.12
C VAL A 216 -19.19 -4.76 -5.85
N SER A 217 -18.40 -4.42 -6.88
CA SER A 217 -18.74 -3.36 -7.82
C SER A 217 -19.42 -3.95 -9.06
N SER A 218 -20.37 -3.22 -9.62
CA SER A 218 -21.05 -3.60 -10.86
C SER A 218 -20.40 -3.01 -12.11
N ASN A 219 -19.50 -2.03 -11.95
CA ASN A 219 -18.86 -1.33 -13.05
C ASN A 219 -17.44 -0.90 -12.66
N ASP A 220 -16.47 -1.15 -13.53
CA ASP A 220 -15.19 -0.44 -13.46
C ASP A 220 -15.41 1.04 -13.76
N PRO A 221 -14.61 1.95 -13.17
CA PRO A 221 -13.42 1.72 -12.34
C PRO A 221 -13.69 1.80 -10.83
N VAL A 222 -14.94 1.62 -10.38
CA VAL A 222 -15.32 1.75 -8.98
C VAL A 222 -14.93 0.49 -8.20
N ASP A 223 -14.25 0.65 -7.07
CA ASP A 223 -13.78 -0.43 -6.20
C ASP A 223 -13.74 0.04 -4.74
N GLY A 224 -13.34 -0.81 -3.79
CA GLY A 224 -13.14 -0.41 -2.41
C GLY A 224 -13.02 -1.54 -1.39
N LEU A 225 -13.02 -1.12 -0.12
CA LEU A 225 -12.95 -1.96 1.05
C LEU A 225 -14.05 -1.57 2.03
N ALA A 226 -14.69 -2.54 2.67
CA ALA A 226 -15.72 -2.29 3.68
C ALA A 226 -15.53 -3.18 4.90
N VAL A 227 -15.85 -2.66 6.09
CA VAL A 227 -15.82 -3.40 7.35
C VAL A 227 -17.03 -3.08 8.22
N VAL A 228 -17.42 -4.04 9.06
CA VAL A 228 -18.27 -3.78 10.23
C VAL A 228 -17.37 -3.62 11.45
N MET A 229 -17.52 -2.52 12.16
CA MET A 229 -16.79 -2.22 13.38
C MET A 229 -17.44 -2.91 14.60
N PRO A 230 -16.70 -3.07 15.72
CA PRO A 230 -17.25 -3.67 16.94
C PRO A 230 -18.47 -2.94 17.51
N ASP A 231 -18.61 -1.64 17.25
CA ASP A 231 -19.76 -0.82 17.66
C ASP A 231 -20.98 -0.93 16.72
N GLY A 232 -20.90 -1.78 15.69
CA GLY A 232 -21.97 -1.97 14.70
C GLY A 232 -21.98 -0.93 13.57
N SER A 233 -21.06 0.04 13.57
CA SER A 233 -20.88 0.94 12.43
C SER A 233 -20.31 0.20 11.22
N VAL A 234 -20.67 0.67 10.02
CA VAL A 234 -20.13 0.18 8.76
C VAL A 234 -19.23 1.26 8.17
N ARG A 235 -17.97 0.94 7.93
CA ARG A 235 -17.01 1.85 7.29
C ARG A 235 -16.64 1.34 5.92
N ILE A 236 -16.68 2.21 4.93
CA ILE A 236 -16.45 1.90 3.53
C ILE A 236 -15.44 2.91 2.98
N VAL A 237 -14.33 2.42 2.43
CA VAL A 237 -13.44 3.21 1.58
C VAL A 237 -13.74 2.84 0.13
N LEU A 238 -14.34 3.75 -0.61
CA LEU A 238 -14.59 3.63 -2.05
C LEU A 238 -13.50 4.35 -2.83
N THR A 239 -13.14 3.81 -3.99
CA THR A 239 -12.19 4.44 -4.90
C THR A 239 -12.64 4.31 -6.35
N SER A 240 -12.25 5.29 -7.16
CA SER A 240 -12.35 5.25 -8.62
C SER A 240 -10.92 5.22 -9.18
N TYR A 241 -10.47 4.03 -9.57
CA TYR A 241 -9.14 3.78 -10.09
C TYR A 241 -9.23 3.24 -11.52
N ASP A 242 -8.90 4.09 -12.48
CA ASP A 242 -8.71 3.66 -13.87
C ASP A 242 -7.20 3.58 -14.15
N GLU A 243 -6.74 2.43 -14.65
CA GLU A 243 -5.35 2.23 -15.09
C GLU A 243 -5.01 3.21 -16.24
N ASP A 244 -6.00 3.55 -17.07
CA ASP A 244 -5.86 4.53 -18.13
C ASP A 244 -6.05 5.95 -17.61
N ILE A 245 -4.92 6.54 -17.18
CA ILE A 245 -4.85 7.93 -16.69
C ILE A 245 -5.39 8.93 -17.74
N ALA A 246 -5.33 8.64 -19.04
CA ALA A 246 -5.75 9.57 -20.07
C ALA A 246 -7.28 9.82 -20.09
N ARG A 247 -8.07 8.95 -19.44
CA ARG A 247 -9.52 9.15 -19.31
C ARG A 247 -9.89 10.12 -18.19
N GLN A 248 -8.95 10.45 -17.32
CA GLN A 248 -9.19 11.26 -16.14
C GLN A 248 -8.91 12.76 -16.41
N PRO A 249 -9.65 13.69 -15.78
CA PRO A 249 -10.66 13.45 -14.76
C PRO A 249 -12.06 13.16 -15.32
N TYR A 250 -12.88 12.43 -14.56
CA TYR A 250 -14.31 12.25 -14.81
C TYR A 250 -15.11 12.24 -13.51
N ALA A 251 -16.42 12.35 -13.60
CA ALA A 251 -17.35 12.22 -12.48
C ALA A 251 -18.19 10.94 -12.62
N THR A 252 -18.31 10.17 -11.54
CA THR A 252 -19.15 8.97 -11.48
C THR A 252 -20.13 9.09 -10.33
N ASP A 253 -21.41 8.93 -10.60
CA ASP A 253 -22.43 8.80 -9.56
C ASP A 253 -22.54 7.34 -9.15
N VAL A 254 -22.39 7.07 -7.85
CA VAL A 254 -22.38 5.72 -7.29
C VAL A 254 -23.58 5.55 -6.38
N SER A 255 -24.33 4.46 -6.59
CA SER A 255 -25.34 3.97 -5.66
C SER A 255 -24.74 2.84 -4.83
N VAL A 256 -24.76 2.99 -3.51
CA VAL A 256 -24.23 1.99 -2.58
C VAL A 256 -25.40 1.30 -1.87
N GLU A 257 -25.36 -0.04 -1.79
CA GLU A 257 -26.32 -0.85 -1.05
C GLU A 257 -25.57 -1.70 0.00
N VAL A 258 -25.89 -1.49 1.27
CA VAL A 258 -25.37 -2.29 2.39
C VAL A 258 -26.48 -3.22 2.86
N LYS A 259 -26.24 -4.54 2.83
CA LYS A 259 -27.23 -5.58 3.17
C LYS A 259 -26.89 -6.24 4.51
N GLY A 260 -27.91 -6.88 5.11
CA GLY A 260 -27.74 -7.70 6.31
C GLY A 260 -27.65 -6.86 7.59
N LEU A 261 -28.14 -5.62 7.55
CA LEU A 261 -28.27 -4.77 8.73
C LEU A 261 -29.44 -5.26 9.59
N PRO A 262 -29.41 -5.04 10.92
CA PRO A 262 -30.55 -5.35 11.78
C PRO A 262 -31.83 -4.65 11.27
N LYS A 263 -32.93 -5.39 11.12
CA LYS A 263 -34.15 -4.93 10.41
C LYS A 263 -34.75 -3.63 10.97
N ASN A 264 -34.56 -3.35 12.25
CA ASN A 264 -35.12 -2.18 12.94
C ASN A 264 -34.04 -1.20 13.40
N ALA A 265 -32.76 -1.43 13.06
CA ALA A 265 -31.70 -0.48 13.38
C ALA A 265 -31.72 0.65 12.34
N ALA A 266 -31.85 1.86 12.86
CA ALA A 266 -31.65 3.06 12.08
C ALA A 266 -30.16 3.25 11.80
N TYR A 267 -29.77 3.66 10.58
CA TYR A 267 -28.40 3.98 10.19
C TYR A 267 -28.28 5.34 9.49
N VAL A 268 -27.42 6.23 9.99
CA VAL A 268 -27.09 7.51 9.34
C VAL A 268 -25.69 7.49 8.79
N CYS A 269 -25.45 8.27 7.74
CA CYS A 269 -24.09 8.58 7.33
C CYS A 269 -23.51 9.62 8.29
N ALA A 270 -22.64 9.21 9.20
CA ALA A 270 -22.04 10.07 10.21
C ALA A 270 -20.79 10.80 9.70
N ARG A 271 -20.09 10.21 8.71
CA ARG A 271 -18.90 10.82 8.07
C ARG A 271 -18.90 10.55 6.58
N LEU A 272 -18.59 11.59 5.82
CA LEU A 272 -18.17 11.50 4.43
C LEU A 272 -16.86 12.29 4.25
N TRP A 273 -15.76 11.60 3.98
CA TRP A 273 -14.46 12.23 3.68
C TRP A 273 -14.08 12.02 2.22
N ALA A 274 -13.29 12.94 1.67
CA ALA A 274 -12.91 12.98 0.27
C ALA A 274 -11.41 13.26 0.07
N ALA A 275 -10.79 12.49 -0.83
CA ALA A 275 -9.48 12.80 -1.40
C ALA A 275 -9.57 12.56 -2.91
N ASP A 276 -9.32 13.57 -3.73
CA ASP A 276 -9.53 13.56 -5.19
C ASP A 276 -8.80 14.76 -5.83
N GLY A 277 -9.18 15.16 -7.04
CA GLY A 277 -8.60 16.33 -7.71
C GLY A 277 -8.77 17.64 -6.94
N GLN A 278 -9.82 17.78 -6.11
CA GLN A 278 -10.15 18.99 -5.35
C GLN A 278 -9.64 18.93 -3.90
N TYR A 279 -9.67 17.76 -3.26
CA TYR A 279 -9.34 17.58 -1.85
C TYR A 279 -8.12 16.67 -1.66
N GLY A 280 -7.24 17.00 -0.71
CA GLY A 280 -6.07 16.17 -0.41
C GLY A 280 -5.04 16.10 -1.55
N ASN A 281 -4.97 17.15 -2.39
CA ASN A 281 -4.18 17.20 -3.61
C ASN A 281 -3.05 18.25 -3.53
N SER A 282 -2.01 17.94 -2.76
CA SER A 282 -0.85 18.82 -2.60
C SER A 282 -0.08 19.02 -3.92
N HIS A 283 0.11 17.97 -4.71
CA HIS A 283 0.74 18.07 -6.03
C HIS A 283 -0.06 18.99 -6.98
N GLY A 284 -1.39 18.86 -7.03
CA GLY A 284 -2.24 19.72 -7.86
C GLY A 284 -2.13 21.19 -7.48
N GLU A 285 -2.06 21.50 -6.18
CA GLU A 285 -1.85 22.89 -5.71
C GLU A 285 -0.47 23.41 -6.12
N TRP A 286 0.59 22.60 -5.99
CA TRP A 286 1.92 22.98 -6.45
C TRP A 286 1.98 23.28 -7.95
N VAL A 287 1.30 22.47 -8.77
CA VAL A 287 1.15 22.74 -10.22
C VAL A 287 0.41 24.06 -10.44
N ARG A 288 -0.70 24.31 -9.74
CA ARG A 288 -1.51 25.54 -9.86
C ARG A 288 -0.74 26.80 -9.48
N LEU A 289 0.18 26.69 -8.52
CA LEU A 289 1.08 27.76 -8.10
C LEU A 289 2.24 28.01 -9.08
N GLY A 290 2.34 27.24 -10.17
CA GLY A 290 3.40 27.39 -11.15
C GLY A 290 4.69 26.67 -10.77
N LYS A 291 4.58 25.56 -10.04
CA LYS A 291 5.70 24.69 -9.65
C LYS A 291 6.78 25.43 -8.84
N THR A 292 6.34 26.04 -7.74
CA THR A 292 7.18 26.87 -6.88
C THR A 292 8.32 26.06 -6.25
N PRO A 293 9.51 26.65 -6.07
CA PRO A 293 10.63 25.98 -5.42
C PRO A 293 10.36 25.75 -3.93
N ILE A 294 11.01 24.76 -3.33
CA ILE A 294 10.89 24.45 -1.89
C ILE A 294 11.25 25.64 -0.97
N SER A 295 12.02 26.62 -1.44
CA SER A 295 12.35 27.83 -0.69
C SER A 295 11.18 28.80 -0.50
N ASP A 296 10.10 28.66 -1.29
CA ASP A 296 8.91 29.49 -1.18
C ASP A 296 8.01 29.01 -0.03
N ARG A 297 8.18 29.65 1.13
CA ARG A 297 7.46 29.27 2.36
C ARG A 297 5.97 29.53 2.29
N GLU A 298 5.54 30.57 1.58
CA GLU A 298 4.12 30.90 1.45
C GLU A 298 3.43 29.86 0.57
N ALA A 299 4.03 29.54 -0.59
CA ALA A 299 3.56 28.48 -1.46
C ALA A 299 3.51 27.12 -0.73
N ASN A 300 4.56 26.77 0.02
CA ASN A 300 4.59 25.53 0.82
C ASN A 300 3.46 25.48 1.85
N GLY A 301 3.11 26.61 2.49
CA GLY A 301 1.97 26.69 3.41
C GLY A 301 0.64 26.37 2.72
N ARG A 302 0.45 26.87 1.50
CA ARG A 302 -0.74 26.58 0.68
C ARG A 302 -0.79 25.12 0.22
N ILE A 303 0.34 24.58 -0.23
CA ILE A 303 0.47 23.19 -0.65
C ILE A 303 0.21 22.23 0.54
N MET A 304 0.77 22.55 1.71
CA MET A 304 0.51 21.81 2.95
C MET A 304 -0.98 21.84 3.32
N ALA A 305 -1.64 23.00 3.20
CA ALA A 305 -3.08 23.09 3.44
C ALA A 305 -3.88 22.23 2.45
N ALA A 306 -3.50 22.23 1.17
CA ALA A 306 -4.12 21.42 0.12
C ALA A 306 -3.90 19.91 0.29
N SER A 307 -2.90 19.48 1.06
CA SER A 307 -2.66 18.05 1.37
C SER A 307 -3.76 17.41 2.23
N LYS A 308 -4.59 18.22 2.91
CA LYS A 308 -5.64 17.72 3.80
C LYS A 308 -6.84 17.22 2.99
N TYR A 309 -7.34 16.04 3.36
CA TYR A 309 -8.60 15.53 2.84
C TYR A 309 -9.78 16.47 3.18
N GLY A 310 -10.83 16.38 2.38
CA GLY A 310 -12.08 17.12 2.57
C GLY A 310 -13.06 16.38 3.46
N VAL A 311 -13.89 17.14 4.17
CA VAL A 311 -15.08 16.63 4.86
C VAL A 311 -16.28 17.17 4.10
N LEU A 312 -17.13 16.28 3.62
CA LEU A 312 -18.31 16.62 2.82
C LEU A 312 -19.58 16.42 3.62
N GLU A 313 -20.66 17.04 3.16
CA GLU A 313 -22.00 16.80 3.70
C GLU A 313 -22.40 15.33 3.48
N PRO A 314 -22.79 14.60 4.54
CA PRO A 314 -23.24 13.22 4.40
C PRO A 314 -24.50 13.09 3.52
N PRO A 315 -24.58 12.07 2.65
CA PRO A 315 -25.79 11.83 1.87
C PRO A 315 -26.91 11.29 2.76
N GLU A 316 -28.15 11.51 2.33
CA GLU A 316 -29.30 10.85 2.93
C GLU A 316 -29.23 9.33 2.74
N VAL A 317 -29.54 8.59 3.81
CA VAL A 317 -29.54 7.13 3.82
C VAL A 317 -30.98 6.64 3.83
N SER A 318 -31.40 6.06 2.71
CA SER A 318 -32.67 5.33 2.62
C SER A 318 -32.55 3.95 3.24
N ARG A 319 -33.59 3.50 3.93
CA ARG A 319 -33.60 2.25 4.69
C ARG A 319 -34.83 1.41 4.34
N ALA A 320 -34.62 0.12 4.08
CA ALA A 320 -35.71 -0.83 3.88
C ALA A 320 -35.21 -2.26 4.12
N ASP A 321 -35.97 -3.07 4.87
CA ASP A 321 -35.79 -4.51 4.98
C ASP A 321 -34.35 -4.99 5.31
N GLY A 322 -33.70 -4.36 6.30
CA GLY A 322 -32.33 -4.70 6.68
C GLY A 322 -31.27 -4.26 5.66
N LYS A 323 -31.60 -3.24 4.86
CA LYS A 323 -30.71 -2.60 3.91
C LYS A 323 -30.61 -1.10 4.14
N ALA A 324 -29.42 -0.56 3.89
CA ALA A 324 -29.19 0.88 3.78
C ALA A 324 -28.70 1.20 2.36
N THR A 325 -29.28 2.22 1.74
CA THR A 325 -28.90 2.69 0.41
C THR A 325 -28.67 4.18 0.40
N PHE A 326 -27.61 4.63 -0.27
CA PHE A 326 -27.31 6.04 -0.45
C PHE A 326 -26.62 6.25 -1.79
N LYS A 327 -26.60 7.51 -2.26
CA LYS A 327 -25.92 7.91 -3.48
C LYS A 327 -24.84 8.94 -3.15
N LEU A 328 -23.73 8.89 -3.87
CA LEU A 328 -22.67 9.89 -3.78
C LEU A 328 -21.95 10.06 -5.11
N SER A 329 -21.26 11.19 -5.26
CA SER A 329 -20.33 11.42 -6.36
C SER A 329 -18.93 10.91 -5.98
N LEU A 330 -18.35 10.11 -6.87
CA LEU A 330 -17.02 9.55 -6.80
C LEU A 330 -16.25 9.93 -8.07
N PRO A 331 -15.53 11.07 -8.10
CA PRO A 331 -14.73 11.46 -9.24
C PRO A 331 -13.55 10.49 -9.46
N GLY A 332 -13.08 10.39 -10.69
CA GLY A 332 -11.86 9.67 -11.06
C GLY A 332 -10.74 10.66 -11.41
N PRO A 333 -9.57 10.61 -10.76
CA PRO A 333 -9.25 9.79 -9.59
C PRO A 333 -9.88 10.37 -8.31
N GLY A 334 -10.40 9.50 -7.45
CA GLY A 334 -10.96 9.90 -6.17
C GLY A 334 -11.19 8.75 -5.20
N ILE A 335 -11.19 9.09 -3.92
CA ILE A 335 -11.46 8.21 -2.78
C ILE A 335 -12.53 8.86 -1.91
N ARG A 336 -13.45 8.04 -1.40
CA ARG A 336 -14.41 8.43 -0.38
C ARG A 336 -14.32 7.50 0.81
N LEU A 337 -14.28 8.06 2.02
CA LEU A 337 -14.57 7.29 3.23
C LEU A 337 -16.01 7.60 3.66
N VAL A 338 -16.82 6.57 3.82
CA VAL A 338 -18.19 6.62 4.33
C VAL A 338 -18.24 5.87 5.65
N GLU A 339 -18.83 6.47 6.69
CA GLU A 339 -19.19 5.77 7.92
C GLU A 339 -20.70 5.82 8.12
N LEU A 340 -21.34 4.66 8.07
CA LEU A 340 -22.71 4.48 8.52
C LEU A 340 -22.71 4.08 10.00
N LYS A 341 -23.43 4.82 10.84
CA LYS A 341 -23.59 4.49 12.26
C LYS A 341 -25.03 4.11 12.59
N PRO A 342 -25.25 3.10 13.47
CA PRO A 342 -26.54 2.92 14.11
C PRO A 342 -26.95 4.22 14.83
N GLU A 343 -28.23 4.61 14.75
CA GLU A 343 -28.81 5.65 15.61
C GLU A 343 -29.08 5.14 17.03
#